data_AF-A0A7C4HZZ4-F1
#
_entry.id   AF-A0A7C4HZZ4-F1
#
_cell.length_a   1.000
_cell.length_b   1.000
_cell.length_c   1.000
_cell.angle_alpha   90.00
_cell.angle_beta   90.00
_cell.angle_gamma   90.00
#
_symmetry.space_group_name_H-M   'P 1'
#
loop_
_entity.id
_entity.type
_entity.pdbx_description
1 polymer ?
#
loop_
_entity_poly.entity_id
_entity_poly.type
_entity_poly.pdbx_seq_one_letter_code
_entity_poly.pdbx_strand_id
1 'polypeptide(L)'
;MTPKRFKDENIPPSLLKAFKAEFKGKTESWVKRCVKRLKDVDRLDPNTWIVKGRLSLGDHEAEYKVFTVHHHYQCTCWDPDKPFSNARRIGVCSHVGAVILYRLLYQ
;
A
#
# COMPACT_ATOMS: atom_id res chain seq x y z
N MET A 1 20.06 -6.97 -5.48
CA MET A 1 18.92 -7.18 -6.41
C MET A 1 18.18 -5.87 -6.54
N THR A 2 18.20 -5.24 -7.71
CA THR A 2 17.40 -4.04 -7.98
C THR A 2 15.92 -4.45 -8.08
N PRO A 3 15.00 -3.81 -7.34
CA PRO A 3 13.58 -4.09 -7.49
C PRO A 3 13.18 -3.71 -8.92
N LYS A 4 12.58 -4.67 -9.64
CA LYS A 4 12.01 -4.42 -10.97
C LYS A 4 10.93 -3.34 -10.82
N ARG A 5 11.18 -2.18 -11.42
CA ARG A 5 10.25 -1.05 -11.43
C ARG A 5 9.14 -1.35 -12.44
N PHE A 6 7.99 -1.83 -11.97
CA PHE A 6 6.88 -2.24 -12.84
C PHE A 6 5.91 -1.10 -13.09
N LYS A 7 5.36 -1.07 -14.32
CA LYS A 7 4.31 -0.14 -14.73
C LYS A 7 2.94 -0.68 -14.30
N ASP A 8 2.02 0.24 -13.96
CA ASP A 8 0.72 0.06 -13.29
C ASP A 8 -0.32 -0.85 -14.01
N GLU A 9 0.05 -1.65 -15.01
CA GLU A 9 -0.84 -1.94 -16.14
C GLU A 9 -1.47 -3.35 -16.18
N ASN A 10 -0.99 -4.33 -15.38
CA ASN A 10 -1.42 -5.73 -15.52
C ASN A 10 -1.92 -6.35 -14.21
N ILE A 11 -2.95 -5.74 -13.59
CA ILE A 11 -3.66 -6.38 -12.48
C ILE A 11 -4.76 -7.28 -13.06
N PRO A 12 -4.74 -8.61 -12.84
CA PRO A 12 -5.82 -9.47 -13.31
C PRO A 12 -7.17 -9.02 -12.75
N PRO A 13 -8.25 -8.95 -13.55
CA PRO A 13 -9.55 -8.49 -13.07
C PRO A 13 -10.11 -9.31 -11.90
N SER A 14 -9.85 -10.62 -11.88
CA SER A 14 -10.22 -11.52 -10.79
C SER A 14 -9.51 -11.16 -9.48
N LEU A 15 -8.21 -10.84 -9.55
CA LEU A 15 -7.42 -10.43 -8.40
C LEU A 15 -7.89 -9.07 -7.87
N LEU A 16 -8.14 -8.10 -8.76
CA LEU A 16 -8.68 -6.80 -8.35
C LEU A 16 -10.06 -6.94 -7.69
N LYS A 17 -10.90 -7.85 -8.21
CA LYS A 17 -12.21 -8.18 -7.61
C LYS A 17 -12.05 -8.79 -6.21
N ALA A 18 -11.11 -9.73 -6.03
CA ALA A 18 -10.82 -10.33 -4.73
C ALA A 18 -10.30 -9.29 -3.72
N PHE A 19 -9.36 -8.44 -4.13
CA PHE A 19 -8.85 -7.34 -3.32
C PHE A 19 -9.96 -6.37 -2.89
N LYS A 20 -10.84 -5.98 -3.81
CA LYS A 20 -12.03 -5.16 -3.48
C LYS A 20 -12.97 -5.87 -2.49
N ALA A 21 -13.13 -7.18 -2.62
CA ALA A 21 -14.00 -7.97 -1.75
C ALA A 21 -13.44 -8.10 -0.32
N GLU A 22 -12.12 -8.23 -0.18
CA GLU A 22 -11.43 -8.25 1.12
C GLU A 22 -11.60 -6.92 1.86
N PHE A 23 -11.53 -5.80 1.13
CA PHE A 23 -11.69 -4.44 1.68
C PHE A 23 -13.09 -3.86 1.44
N LYS A 24 -14.15 -4.63 1.67
CA LYS A 24 -15.57 -4.30 1.35
C LYS A 24 -16.13 -3.00 1.95
N GLY A 25 -15.42 -2.34 2.88
CA GLY A 25 -15.78 -1.03 3.44
C GLY A 25 -14.99 0.16 2.85
N LYS A 26 -14.14 -0.07 1.84
CA LYS A 26 -13.29 0.98 1.25
C LYS A 26 -13.90 1.60 0.02
N THR A 27 -13.67 2.91 -0.11
CA THR A 27 -14.12 3.68 -1.26
C THR A 27 -13.30 3.34 -2.50
N GLU A 28 -13.90 3.52 -3.68
CA GLU A 28 -13.20 3.38 -4.96
C GLU A 28 -11.95 4.28 -5.05
N SER A 29 -12.00 5.48 -4.44
CA SER A 29 -10.83 6.37 -4.35
C SER A 29 -9.68 5.76 -3.55
N TRP A 30 -9.96 4.99 -2.49
CA TRP A 30 -8.92 4.26 -1.76
C TRP A 30 -8.30 3.16 -2.63
N VAL A 31 -9.11 2.37 -3.33
CA VAL A 31 -8.63 1.32 -4.24
C VAL A 31 -7.77 1.91 -5.35
N LYS A 32 -8.24 2.98 -6.00
CA LYS A 32 -7.49 3.71 -7.05
C LYS A 32 -6.13 4.19 -6.55
N ARG A 33 -6.05 4.68 -5.30
CA ARG A 33 -4.76 5.08 -4.71
C ARG A 33 -3.84 3.89 -4.47
N CYS A 34 -4.34 2.74 -4.02
CA CYS A 34 -3.53 1.53 -3.87
C CYS A 34 -2.93 1.08 -5.20
N VAL A 35 -3.75 1.03 -6.25
CA VAL A 35 -3.32 0.69 -7.61
C VAL A 35 -2.25 1.67 -8.11
N LYS A 36 -2.52 2.98 -8.04
CA LYS A 36 -1.56 4.02 -8.49
C LYS A 36 -0.22 4.02 -7.77
N ARG A 37 -0.17 3.44 -6.56
CA ARG A 37 1.02 3.32 -5.72
C ARG A 37 1.81 2.04 -5.99
N LEU A 38 1.32 1.09 -6.78
CA LEU A 38 2.03 -0.17 -7.03
C LEU A 38 3.43 0.05 -7.59
N LYS A 39 3.58 0.96 -8.55
CA LYS A 39 4.88 1.35 -9.10
C LYS A 39 5.82 2.05 -8.12
N ASP A 40 5.28 2.49 -6.98
CA ASP A 40 6.00 3.20 -5.93
C ASP A 40 6.43 2.23 -4.80
N VAL A 41 6.06 0.94 -4.87
CA VAL A 41 6.44 -0.10 -3.90
C VAL A 41 7.76 -0.74 -4.29
N ASP A 42 8.74 -0.65 -3.40
CA ASP A 42 10.01 -1.38 -3.46
C ASP A 42 10.08 -2.36 -2.28
N ARG A 43 10.36 -3.65 -2.55
CA ARG A 43 10.59 -4.64 -1.48
C ARG A 43 11.99 -4.45 -0.90
N LEU A 44 12.09 -4.25 0.41
CA LEU A 44 13.37 -4.15 1.12
C LEU A 44 13.83 -5.53 1.61
N ASP A 45 12.92 -6.30 2.20
CA ASP A 45 13.17 -7.65 2.72
C ASP A 45 11.87 -8.49 2.69
N PRO A 46 11.84 -9.74 3.20
CA PRO A 46 10.64 -10.57 3.15
C PRO A 46 9.39 -9.97 3.79
N ASN A 47 9.57 -9.16 4.84
CA ASN A 47 8.53 -8.62 5.70
C ASN A 47 8.46 -7.08 5.68
N THR A 48 9.29 -6.42 4.86
CA THR A 48 9.38 -4.95 4.78
C THR A 48 9.39 -4.45 3.35
N TRP A 49 8.64 -3.37 3.12
CA TRP A 49 8.52 -2.65 1.86
C TRP A 49 8.66 -1.15 2.10
N ILE A 50 9.22 -0.45 1.12
CA ILE A 50 9.22 1.00 1.03
C ILE A 50 8.18 1.41 -0.01
N VAL A 51 7.38 2.42 0.30
CA VAL A 51 6.41 3.02 -0.61
C VAL A 51 6.79 4.48 -0.80
N LYS A 52 7.22 4.86 -2.01
CA LYS A 52 7.54 6.26 -2.32
C LYS A 52 6.30 7.14 -2.16
N GLY A 53 6.49 8.28 -1.49
CA GLY A 53 5.45 9.27 -1.28
C GLY A 53 5.16 10.07 -2.55
N ARG A 54 3.90 10.44 -2.73
CA ARG A 54 3.40 11.26 -3.83
C ARG A 54 2.42 12.30 -3.30
N LEU A 55 2.81 13.57 -3.41
CA LEU A 55 1.94 14.71 -3.05
C LEU A 55 0.57 14.62 -3.74
N SER A 56 0.54 14.20 -5.02
CA SER A 56 -0.70 14.03 -5.80
C SER A 56 -1.65 12.95 -5.27
N LEU A 57 -1.23 12.12 -4.31
CA LEU A 57 -2.04 11.10 -3.65
C LEU A 57 -2.28 11.40 -2.15
N GLY A 58 -1.90 12.60 -1.68
CA GLY A 58 -2.10 13.09 -0.32
C GLY A 58 -1.01 12.68 0.68
N ASP A 59 0.21 12.43 0.19
CA ASP A 59 1.36 12.18 1.06
C ASP A 59 2.05 13.47 1.49
N HIS A 60 2.72 13.41 2.63
CA HIS A 60 3.51 14.51 3.19
C HIS A 60 4.99 14.13 3.39
N GLU A 61 5.32 12.85 3.23
CA GLU A 61 6.68 12.34 3.36
C GLU A 61 7.16 11.80 2.02
N ALA A 62 8.47 11.80 1.81
CA ALA A 62 9.09 11.27 0.59
C ALA A 62 8.99 9.75 0.48
N GLU A 63 8.88 9.05 1.61
CA GLU A 63 8.76 7.60 1.69
C GLU A 63 7.99 7.15 2.93
N TYR A 64 7.39 5.96 2.83
CA TYR A 64 6.72 5.28 3.92
C TYR A 64 7.24 3.85 4.02
N LYS A 65 7.47 3.36 5.23
CA LYS A 65 7.84 1.97 5.46
C LYS A 65 6.60 1.19 5.87
N VAL A 66 6.35 0.10 5.17
CA VAL A 66 5.31 -0.87 5.49
C VAL A 66 6.00 -2.16 5.88
N PHE A 67 5.61 -2.75 7.00
CA PHE A 67 6.22 -3.98 7.48
C PHE A 67 5.20 -4.84 8.21
N THR A 68 5.46 -6.14 8.34
CA THR A 68 4.60 -7.04 9.10
C THR A 68 5.21 -7.39 10.45
N VAL A 69 4.44 -7.25 11.52
CA VAL A 69 4.78 -7.68 12.89
C VAL A 69 3.72 -8.68 13.33
N HIS A 70 4.13 -9.91 13.67
CA HIS A 70 3.21 -11.01 14.02
C HIS A 70 2.06 -11.18 13.00
N HIS A 71 2.38 -11.15 11.70
CA HIS A 71 1.41 -11.22 10.58
C HIS A 71 0.48 -10.00 10.41
N HIS A 72 0.58 -8.98 11.25
CA HIS A 72 -0.16 -7.74 11.10
C HIS A 72 0.67 -6.69 10.38
N TYR A 73 0.10 -6.06 9.35
CA TYR A 73 0.74 -4.93 8.69
C TYR A 73 0.83 -3.73 9.62
N GLN A 74 1.94 -3.01 9.50
CA GLN A 74 2.23 -1.73 10.12
C GLN A 74 2.69 -0.77 9.03
N CYS A 75 2.39 0.51 9.19
CA CYS A 75 2.88 1.56 8.31
C CYS A 75 3.36 2.74 9.12
N THR A 76 4.49 3.33 8.74
CA THR A 76 4.99 4.55 9.39
C THR A 76 4.03 5.73 9.23
N CYS A 77 3.06 5.69 8.32
CA CYS A 77 2.02 6.72 8.22
C CYS A 77 0.96 6.65 9.34
N TRP A 78 1.01 5.63 10.20
CA TRP A 78 0.13 5.48 11.36
C TRP A 78 0.68 6.09 12.64
N ASP A 79 1.91 6.60 12.59
CA ASP A 79 2.53 7.33 13.69
C ASP A 79 1.57 8.43 14.19
N PRO A 80 1.25 8.46 15.50
CA PRO A 80 0.25 9.36 16.06
C PRO A 80 0.55 10.83 15.79
N ASP A 81 1.81 11.23 15.64
CA ASP A 81 2.22 12.61 15.36
C ASP A 81 1.90 13.03 13.91
N LYS A 82 1.43 12.09 13.07
CA LYS A 82 1.11 12.34 11.67
C LYS A 82 -0.37 12.65 11.45
N PRO A 83 -0.69 13.54 10.49
CA PRO A 83 -2.08 13.83 10.12
C PRO A 83 -2.86 12.56 9.75
N PHE A 84 -4.08 12.45 10.28
CA PHE A 84 -5.02 11.34 10.03
C PHE A 84 -4.54 9.96 10.48
N SER A 85 -3.53 9.88 11.34
CA SER A 85 -2.93 8.64 11.87
C SER A 85 -3.98 7.66 12.41
N ASN A 86 -4.89 8.12 13.27
CA ASN A 86 -5.96 7.30 13.84
C ASN A 86 -6.92 6.73 12.79
N ALA A 87 -7.40 7.55 11.85
CA ALA A 87 -8.29 7.10 10.78
C ALA A 87 -7.58 6.11 9.82
N ARG A 88 -6.29 6.33 9.56
CA ARG A 88 -5.44 5.48 8.71
C ARG A 88 -5.11 4.14 9.38
N ARG A 89 -4.93 4.14 10.70
CA ARG A 89 -4.66 2.94 11.50
C ARG A 89 -5.89 2.04 11.60
N ILE A 90 -7.04 2.61 11.97
CA ILE A 90 -8.32 1.89 12.05
C ILE A 90 -8.74 1.40 10.67
N GLY A 91 -8.50 2.23 9.64
CA GLY A 91 -8.96 1.97 8.30
C GLY A 91 -8.04 1.10 7.44
N VAL A 92 -6.76 0.87 7.74
CA VAL A 92 -5.76 0.46 6.73
C VAL A 92 -5.54 1.58 5.70
N CYS A 93 -4.32 2.11 5.64
CA CYS A 93 -3.97 3.16 4.69
C CYS A 93 -3.75 2.60 3.28
N SER A 94 -3.76 3.48 2.27
CA SER A 94 -3.49 3.06 0.89
C SER A 94 -2.05 2.58 0.66
N HIS A 95 -1.10 2.89 1.57
CA HIS A 95 0.26 2.34 1.48
C HIS A 95 0.26 0.84 1.82
N VAL A 96 -0.40 0.45 2.90
CA VAL A 96 -0.58 -0.97 3.25
C VAL A 96 -1.39 -1.68 2.16
N GLY A 97 -2.49 -1.07 1.69
CA GLY A 97 -3.27 -1.63 0.58
C GLY A 97 -2.45 -1.87 -0.68
N ALA A 98 -1.56 -0.94 -1.04
CA ALA A 98 -0.64 -1.11 -2.17
C ALA A 98 0.35 -2.27 -1.96
N VAL A 99 0.88 -2.43 -0.74
CA VAL A 99 1.78 -3.54 -0.41
C VAL A 99 1.07 -4.89 -0.43
N ILE A 100 -0.15 -4.98 0.13
CA ILE A 100 -0.97 -6.21 0.04
C ILE A 100 -1.18 -6.59 -1.42
N LEU A 101 -1.60 -5.62 -2.24
CA LEU A 101 -1.82 -5.84 -3.67
C LEU A 101 -0.53 -6.23 -4.41
N TYR A 102 0.60 -5.60 -4.08
CA TYR A 102 1.92 -5.97 -4.59
C TYR A 102 2.27 -7.43 -4.25
N ARG A 103 2.03 -7.85 -3.01
CA ARG A 103 2.30 -9.24 -2.60
C ARG A 103 1.43 -10.23 -3.38
N LEU A 104 0.14 -9.96 -3.53
CA LEU A 104 -0.77 -10.83 -4.31
C LEU A 104 -0.36 -10.99 -5.78
N LEU A 105 0.33 -9.99 -6.36
CA LEU A 105 0.74 -10.00 -7.76
C LEU A 105 2.12 -10.63 -7.99
N TYR A 106 3.02 -10.56 -7.01
CA TYR A 106 4.45 -10.77 -7.23
C TYR A 106 5.13 -11.67 -6.20
N GLN A 107 4.40 -12.22 -5.23
CA GLN A 107 4.91 -13.19 -4.25
C GLN A 107 4.05 -14.45 -4.29
#